data_AF-A0AAV9X3M1-F1
#
_entry.id   AF-A0AAV9X3M1-F1
#
_cell.length_a   1.000
_cell.length_b   1.000
_cell.length_c   1.000
_cell.angle_alpha   90.00
_cell.angle_beta   90.00
_cell.angle_gamma   90.00
#
_symmetry.space_group_name_H-M   'P 1'
#
loop_
_entity.id
_entity.type
_entity.pdbx_description
1 polymer ?
#
loop_
_entity_poly.entity_id
_entity_poly.type
_entity_poly.pdbx_seq_one_letter_code
_entity_poly.pdbx_strand_id
1 'polypeptide(L)'
;MAPEYPARIQEPHLQDCLLSLQETRDICLQLLQQDRERALATTDSNAMLPPPTDRAKSQKQLYASIARLRSVHRNAYMVLRQTKQTTSEARQEQDRLHLQLQNLYYQQRHLRGEIDACLDFPHTYKDIPLVPEEDYLDRHPEDAEKDPHELMKLRLADERAVREELEAQRKQLISKKQALIAENKKRKDDLASLDEHLKKFIESSKPIQETFKKEY
;
A
#
# COMPACT_ATOMS: atom_id res chain seq x y z
N MET A 1 -25.18 40.93 20.04
CA MET A 1 -24.68 41.67 18.86
C MET A 1 -24.66 40.70 17.70
N ALA A 2 -25.60 40.81 16.76
CA ALA A 2 -25.55 40.04 15.52
C ALA A 2 -24.35 40.53 14.69
N PRO A 3 -23.58 39.64 14.04
CA PRO A 3 -22.48 40.08 13.20
C PRO A 3 -23.04 40.92 12.05
N GLU A 4 -22.53 42.15 11.92
CA GLU A 4 -22.76 42.99 10.75
C GLU A 4 -22.23 42.23 9.54
N TYR A 5 -23.15 41.73 8.71
CA TYR A 5 -22.79 41.08 7.47
C TYR A 5 -22.09 42.13 6.57
N PRO A 6 -20.83 41.92 6.16
CA PRO A 6 -20.18 42.82 5.23
C PRO A 6 -21.00 42.90 3.94
N ALA A 7 -20.97 44.06 3.28
CA ALA A 7 -21.70 44.31 2.05
C ALA A 7 -21.66 43.08 1.12
N ARG A 8 -22.84 42.53 0.80
CA ARG A 8 -23.05 41.19 0.22
C ARG A 8 -22.32 40.96 -1.11
N ILE A 9 -21.76 42.00 -1.73
CA ILE A 9 -21.07 42.01 -3.02
C ILE A 9 -19.90 43.00 -2.93
N GLN A 10 -18.66 42.50 -2.90
CA GLN A 10 -17.43 43.30 -2.83
C GLN A 10 -16.80 43.58 -4.21
N GLU A 11 -17.24 42.86 -5.25
CA GLU A 11 -16.61 42.96 -6.56
C GLU A 11 -17.03 44.26 -7.28
N PRO A 12 -16.07 45.07 -7.77
CA PRO A 12 -16.35 46.41 -8.28
C PRO A 12 -17.27 46.39 -9.50
N HIS A 13 -17.10 45.41 -10.39
CA HIS A 13 -17.93 45.27 -11.60
C HIS A 13 -19.39 44.87 -11.29
N LEU A 14 -19.63 44.15 -10.20
CA LEU A 14 -20.98 43.82 -9.74
C LEU A 14 -21.62 45.01 -9.03
N GLN A 15 -20.85 45.79 -8.27
CA GLN A 15 -21.30 47.05 -7.68
C GLN A 15 -21.71 48.05 -8.75
N ASP A 16 -20.90 48.23 -9.80
CA ASP A 16 -21.21 49.10 -10.95
C ASP A 16 -22.51 48.68 -11.66
N CYS A 17 -22.72 47.37 -11.80
CA CYS A 17 -23.96 46.79 -12.34
C CYS A 17 -25.17 47.16 -11.49
N LEU A 18 -25.06 47.00 -10.16
CA LEU A 18 -26.13 47.32 -9.22
C LEU A 18 -26.45 48.81 -9.19
N LEU A 19 -25.43 49.66 -9.17
CA LEU A 19 -25.60 51.11 -9.22
C LEU A 19 -26.28 51.52 -10.53
N SER A 20 -25.82 51.02 -11.67
CA SER A 20 -26.44 51.31 -12.98
C SER A 20 -27.90 50.82 -13.06
N LEU A 21 -28.23 49.71 -12.38
CA LEU A 21 -29.59 49.18 -12.28
C LEU A 21 -30.47 50.07 -11.39
N GLN A 22 -29.96 50.51 -10.24
CA GLN A 22 -30.65 51.42 -9.32
C GLN A 22 -30.93 52.77 -9.99
N GLU A 23 -29.92 53.38 -10.62
CA GLU A 23 -30.08 54.62 -11.40
C GLU A 23 -31.15 54.47 -12.48
N THR A 24 -31.13 53.37 -13.25
CA THR A 24 -32.12 53.12 -14.31
C THR A 24 -33.53 52.94 -13.73
N ARG A 25 -33.66 52.23 -12.61
CA ARG A 25 -34.94 52.06 -11.91
C ARG A 25 -35.50 53.41 -11.44
N ASP A 26 -34.66 54.24 -10.84
CA ASP A 26 -35.08 55.51 -10.27
C ASP A 26 -35.54 56.48 -11.39
N ILE A 27 -34.86 56.48 -12.54
CA ILE A 27 -35.29 57.22 -13.74
C ILE A 27 -36.65 56.70 -14.28
N CYS A 28 -36.86 55.38 -14.31
CA CYS A 28 -38.15 54.80 -14.68
C CYS A 28 -39.28 55.25 -13.74
N LEU A 29 -39.03 55.25 -12.43
CA LEU A 29 -40.01 55.70 -11.44
C LEU A 29 -40.34 57.18 -11.60
N GLN A 30 -39.34 58.03 -11.85
CA GLN A 30 -39.53 59.45 -12.14
C GLN A 30 -40.39 59.68 -13.39
N LEU A 31 -40.13 58.94 -14.48
CA LEU A 31 -40.94 59.02 -15.70
C LEU A 31 -42.40 58.60 -15.46
N LEU A 32 -42.63 57.54 -14.68
CA LEU A 32 -43.97 57.09 -14.32
C LEU A 32 -44.71 58.13 -13.45
N GLN A 33 -44.01 58.79 -12.53
CA GLN A 33 -44.56 59.89 -11.73
C GLN A 33 -44.95 61.08 -12.61
N GLN A 34 -44.08 61.50 -13.52
CA GLN A 34 -44.36 62.58 -14.48
C GLN A 34 -45.58 62.27 -15.37
N ASP A 35 -45.73 61.02 -15.81
CA ASP A 35 -46.87 60.59 -16.62
C ASP A 35 -48.18 60.58 -15.81
N ARG A 36 -48.12 60.20 -14.54
CA ARG A 36 -49.26 60.24 -13.63
C ARG A 36 -49.70 61.66 -13.30
N GLU A 37 -48.75 62.56 -13.02
CA GLU A 37 -49.02 63.98 -12.74
C GLU A 37 -49.66 64.69 -13.94
N ARG A 38 -49.20 64.39 -15.17
CA ARG A 38 -49.82 64.89 -16.40
C ARG A 38 -51.25 64.42 -16.57
N ALA A 39 -51.54 63.14 -16.29
CA ALA A 39 -52.90 62.60 -16.37
C ALA A 39 -53.85 63.24 -15.34
N LEU A 40 -53.35 63.61 -14.17
CA LEU A 40 -54.13 64.33 -13.15
C LEU A 40 -54.36 65.80 -13.57
N ALA A 41 -53.32 66.48 -14.06
CA ALA A 41 -53.39 67.87 -14.53
C ALA A 41 -54.32 68.07 -15.75
N THR A 42 -54.51 67.05 -16.60
CA THR A 42 -55.51 67.13 -17.69
C THR A 42 -56.96 67.12 -17.22
N THR A 43 -57.21 66.77 -15.95
CA THR A 43 -58.57 66.67 -15.38
C THR A 43 -58.98 67.96 -14.66
N ASP A 44 -58.01 68.74 -14.16
CA ASP A 44 -58.23 70.03 -13.50
C ASP A 44 -57.94 71.19 -14.47
N SER A 45 -58.97 71.95 -14.86
CA SER A 45 -58.90 73.03 -15.86
C SER A 45 -57.98 74.21 -15.50
N ASN A 46 -57.34 74.20 -14.32
CA ASN A 46 -56.50 75.28 -13.79
C ASN A 46 -55.07 74.82 -13.41
N ALA A 47 -54.68 73.57 -13.72
CA ALA A 47 -53.34 73.06 -13.40
C ALA A 47 -52.35 73.31 -14.55
N MET A 48 -51.20 73.92 -14.25
CA MET A 48 -50.10 74.13 -15.19
C MET A 48 -49.51 72.77 -15.61
N LEU A 49 -49.70 72.38 -16.88
CA LEU A 49 -49.12 71.15 -17.42
C LEU A 49 -47.58 71.24 -17.44
N PRO A 50 -46.85 70.24 -16.92
CA PRO A 50 -45.39 70.23 -16.99
C PRO A 50 -44.92 70.19 -18.45
N PRO A 51 -43.91 71.00 -18.84
CA PRO A 51 -43.61 71.25 -20.24
C PRO A 51 -43.14 70.00 -20.98
N PRO A 52 -43.50 69.81 -22.27
CA PRO A 52 -43.17 68.63 -23.07
C PRO A 52 -41.66 68.37 -23.19
N THR A 53 -40.84 69.42 -23.02
CA THR A 53 -39.38 69.38 -23.02
C THR A 53 -38.78 68.54 -21.88
N ASP A 54 -39.40 68.50 -20.71
CA ASP A 54 -38.82 67.79 -19.55
C ASP A 54 -39.02 66.27 -19.62
N ARG A 55 -40.15 65.81 -20.18
CA ARG A 55 -40.36 64.39 -20.50
C ARG A 55 -39.37 63.87 -21.53
N ALA A 56 -39.11 64.64 -22.59
CA ALA A 56 -38.16 64.26 -23.62
C ALA A 56 -36.72 64.15 -23.09
N LYS A 57 -36.34 64.98 -22.10
CA LYS A 57 -35.04 64.87 -21.41
C LYS A 57 -34.96 63.60 -20.56
N SER A 58 -35.98 63.32 -19.74
CA SER A 58 -36.06 62.09 -18.93
C SER A 58 -36.02 60.83 -19.78
N GLN A 59 -36.68 60.82 -20.95
CA GLN A 59 -36.63 59.71 -21.91
C GLN A 59 -35.22 59.50 -22.49
N LYS A 60 -34.51 60.58 -22.86
CA LYS A 60 -33.13 60.50 -23.33
C LYS A 60 -32.20 59.95 -22.23
N GLN A 61 -32.38 60.39 -20.99
CA GLN A 61 -31.64 59.88 -19.83
C GLN A 61 -31.90 58.38 -19.61
N LEU A 62 -33.14 57.92 -19.74
CA LEU A 62 -33.48 56.50 -19.66
C LEU A 62 -32.80 55.67 -20.75
N TYR A 63 -32.82 56.12 -22.01
CA TYR A 63 -32.13 55.39 -23.08
C TYR A 63 -30.62 55.31 -22.85
N ALA A 64 -30.00 56.38 -22.34
CA ALA A 64 -28.60 56.40 -21.97
C ALA A 64 -28.29 55.44 -20.81
N SER A 65 -29.13 55.43 -19.76
CA SER A 65 -28.94 54.54 -18.60
C SER A 65 -29.14 53.07 -18.96
N ILE A 66 -30.11 52.74 -19.83
CA ILE A 66 -30.30 51.37 -20.35
C ILE A 66 -29.10 50.94 -21.20
N ALA A 67 -28.53 51.82 -22.02
CA ALA A 67 -27.34 51.51 -22.79
C ALA A 67 -26.13 51.23 -21.88
N ARG A 68 -25.94 52.05 -20.83
CA ARG A 68 -24.93 51.83 -19.79
C ARG A 68 -25.14 50.50 -19.08
N LEU A 69 -26.36 50.22 -18.60
CA LEU A 69 -26.70 48.96 -17.91
C LEU A 69 -26.40 47.74 -18.77
N ARG A 70 -26.75 47.76 -20.07
CA ARG A 70 -26.44 46.67 -21.01
C ARG A 70 -24.93 46.46 -21.16
N SER A 71 -24.14 47.54 -21.18
CA SER A 71 -22.68 47.47 -21.27
C SER A 71 -22.08 46.85 -20.00
N VAL A 72 -22.44 47.36 -18.82
CA VAL A 72 -21.91 46.85 -17.55
C VAL A 72 -22.34 45.40 -17.31
N HIS A 73 -23.58 45.03 -17.68
CA HIS A 73 -24.05 43.64 -17.62
C HIS A 73 -23.24 42.69 -18.51
N ARG A 74 -22.90 43.11 -19.74
CA ARG A 74 -22.01 42.31 -20.61
C ARG A 74 -20.64 42.13 -19.99
N ASN A 75 -20.07 43.18 -19.39
CA ASN A 75 -18.77 43.09 -18.72
C ASN A 75 -18.81 42.11 -17.54
N ALA A 76 -19.83 42.21 -16.67
CA ALA A 76 -20.01 41.29 -15.55
C ALA A 76 -20.20 39.84 -16.01
N TYR A 77 -20.95 39.61 -17.09
CA TYR A 77 -21.11 38.28 -17.68
C TYR A 77 -19.79 37.71 -18.22
N MET A 78 -18.96 38.55 -18.87
CA MET A 78 -17.65 38.12 -19.37
C MET A 78 -16.70 37.75 -18.23
N VAL A 79 -16.66 38.55 -17.16
CA VAL A 79 -15.88 38.24 -15.95
C VAL A 79 -16.35 36.93 -15.34
N LEU A 80 -17.67 36.74 -15.17
CA LEU A 80 -18.22 35.48 -14.66
C LEU A 80 -17.80 34.28 -15.51
N ARG A 81 -17.86 34.40 -16.84
CA ARG A 81 -17.45 33.35 -17.76
C ARG A 81 -15.96 33.04 -17.61
N GLN A 82 -15.12 34.06 -17.50
CA GLN A 82 -13.68 33.92 -17.30
C GLN A 82 -13.37 33.22 -15.98
N THR A 83 -13.96 33.66 -14.86
CA THR A 83 -13.77 33.05 -13.54
C THR A 83 -14.24 31.60 -13.53
N LYS A 84 -15.35 31.27 -14.19
CA LYS A 84 -15.79 29.86 -14.36
C LYS A 84 -14.76 29.03 -15.12
N GLN A 85 -14.21 29.57 -16.21
CA GLN A 85 -13.21 28.87 -17.00
C GLN A 85 -11.94 28.63 -16.20
N THR A 86 -11.37 29.65 -15.56
CA THR A 86 -10.13 29.54 -14.77
C THR A 86 -10.30 28.59 -13.58
N THR A 87 -11.47 28.61 -12.94
CA THR A 87 -11.77 27.70 -11.81
C THR A 87 -11.90 26.25 -12.30
N SER A 88 -12.51 26.05 -13.47
CA SER A 88 -12.62 24.71 -14.09
C SER A 88 -11.25 24.16 -14.48
N GLU A 89 -10.36 24.99 -15.03
CA GLU A 89 -9.00 24.61 -15.39
C GLU A 89 -8.17 24.24 -14.15
N ALA A 90 -8.20 25.08 -13.11
CA ALA A 90 -7.52 24.81 -11.85
C ALA A 90 -8.03 23.51 -11.20
N ARG A 91 -9.35 23.26 -11.25
CA ARG A 91 -9.94 22.01 -10.77
C ARG A 91 -9.45 20.79 -11.56
N GLN A 92 -9.42 20.87 -12.88
CA GLN A 92 -8.92 19.78 -13.73
C GLN A 92 -7.44 19.48 -13.45
N GLU A 93 -6.63 20.52 -13.23
CA GLU A 93 -5.23 20.36 -12.85
C GLU A 93 -5.10 19.67 -11.49
N GLN A 94 -5.89 20.09 -10.50
CA GLN A 94 -5.93 19.44 -9.18
C GLN A 94 -6.30 17.96 -9.30
N ASP A 95 -7.33 17.63 -10.08
CA ASP A 95 -7.77 16.25 -10.30
C ASP A 95 -6.65 15.40 -10.97
N ARG A 96 -5.94 15.99 -11.94
CA ARG A 96 -4.78 15.35 -12.59
C ARG A 96 -3.64 15.08 -11.60
N LEU A 97 -3.28 16.07 -10.78
CA LEU A 97 -2.23 15.92 -9.77
C LEU A 97 -2.61 14.90 -8.70
N HIS A 98 -3.88 14.88 -8.29
CA HIS A 98 -4.39 13.89 -7.34
C HIS A 98 -4.28 12.46 -7.89
N LEU A 99 -4.59 12.25 -9.17
CA LEU A 99 -4.40 10.95 -9.82
C LEU A 99 -2.92 10.54 -9.86
N GLN A 100 -2.01 11.47 -10.19
CA GLN A 100 -0.58 11.21 -10.17
C GLN A 100 -0.07 10.83 -8.78
N LEU A 101 -0.54 11.54 -7.75
CA LEU A 101 -0.22 11.24 -6.35
C LEU A 101 -0.71 9.83 -5.96
N GLN A 102 -1.92 9.45 -6.37
CA GLN A 102 -2.45 8.11 -6.11
C GLN A 102 -1.60 7.02 -6.78
N ASN A 103 -1.14 7.24 -8.01
CA ASN A 103 -0.22 6.34 -8.70
C ASN A 103 1.10 6.17 -7.94
N LEU A 104 1.66 7.27 -7.40
CA LEU A 104 2.88 7.21 -6.59
C LEU A 104 2.68 6.45 -5.28
N TYR A 105 1.54 6.65 -4.59
CA TYR A 105 1.22 5.86 -3.40
C TYR A 105 1.11 4.37 -3.69
N TYR A 106 0.50 4.01 -4.82
CA TYR A 106 0.43 2.61 -5.26
C TYR A 106 1.83 2.03 -5.50
N GLN A 107 2.68 2.74 -6.26
CA GLN A 107 4.05 2.31 -6.51
C GLN A 107 4.86 2.17 -5.22
N GLN A 108 4.74 3.13 -4.30
CA GLN A 108 5.43 3.07 -3.01
C GLN A 108 4.98 1.84 -2.21
N ARG A 109 3.68 1.55 -2.15
CA ARG A 109 3.16 0.38 -1.44
C ARG A 109 3.63 -0.92 -2.08
N HIS A 110 3.65 -0.98 -3.41
CA HIS A 110 4.15 -2.13 -4.17
C HIS A 110 5.62 -2.40 -3.85
N LEU A 111 6.47 -1.39 -4.01
CA LEU A 111 7.91 -1.50 -3.73
C LEU A 111 8.19 -1.87 -2.28
N ARG A 112 7.46 -1.31 -1.31
CA ARG A 112 7.57 -1.74 0.09
C ARG A 112 7.23 -3.22 0.27
N GLY A 113 6.14 -3.68 -0.34
CA GLY A 113 5.77 -5.10 -0.29
C GLY A 113 6.82 -6.02 -0.91
N GLU A 114 7.46 -5.60 -2.01
CA GLU A 114 8.56 -6.35 -2.62
C GLU A 114 9.82 -6.35 -1.74
N ILE A 115 10.14 -5.23 -1.09
CA ILE A 115 11.26 -5.14 -0.14
C ILE A 115 11.01 -6.07 1.05
N ASP A 116 9.81 -6.01 1.65
CA ASP A 116 9.44 -6.85 2.78
C ASP A 116 9.52 -8.34 2.38
N ALA A 117 9.01 -8.70 1.21
CA ALA A 117 9.11 -10.07 0.68
C ALA A 117 10.56 -10.53 0.46
N CYS A 118 11.44 -9.62 0.01
CA CYS A 118 12.87 -9.91 -0.14
C CYS A 118 13.58 -10.07 1.22
N LEU A 119 13.21 -9.27 2.21
CA LEU A 119 13.79 -9.30 3.56
C LEU A 119 13.34 -10.53 4.36
N ASP A 120 12.06 -10.91 4.21
CA ASP A 120 11.46 -12.07 4.85
C ASP A 120 11.78 -13.38 4.12
N PHE A 121 12.57 -13.33 3.04
CA PHE A 121 12.95 -14.52 2.30
C PHE A 121 13.65 -15.52 3.23
N PRO A 122 13.07 -16.73 3.43
CA PRO A 122 13.63 -17.70 4.34
C PRO A 122 14.91 -18.29 3.74
N HIS A 123 16.06 -17.95 4.32
CA HIS A 123 17.32 -18.52 3.91
C HIS A 123 17.59 -19.83 4.64
N THR A 124 17.60 -20.95 3.90
CA THR A 124 17.80 -22.29 4.47
C THR A 124 19.05 -22.43 5.34
N TYR A 125 20.11 -21.67 5.06
CA TYR A 125 21.35 -21.75 5.85
C TYR A 125 21.18 -21.26 7.30
N LYS A 126 20.18 -20.41 7.59
CA LYS A 126 19.89 -19.91 8.94
C LYS A 126 19.29 -21.01 9.84
N ASP A 127 18.65 -22.01 9.24
CA ASP A 127 18.02 -23.12 9.96
C ASP A 127 19.00 -24.28 10.21
N ILE A 128 20.20 -24.24 9.61
CA ILE A 128 21.20 -25.29 9.77
C ILE A 128 21.86 -25.11 11.15
N PRO A 129 21.84 -26.14 12.03
CA PRO A 129 22.59 -26.08 13.27
C PRO A 129 24.09 -26.13 12.92
N LEU A 130 24.73 -24.97 12.94
CA LEU A 130 26.16 -24.81 12.72
C LEU A 130 26.89 -24.83 14.05
N VAL A 131 28.13 -25.32 14.05
CA VAL A 131 29.05 -25.13 15.17
C VAL A 131 29.22 -23.63 15.45
N PRO A 132 29.26 -23.18 16.73
CA PRO A 132 29.55 -21.80 17.08
C PRO A 132 30.80 -21.27 16.40
N GLU A 133 30.85 -19.95 16.18
CA GLU A 133 31.95 -19.32 15.45
C GLU A 133 33.29 -19.50 16.17
N GLU A 134 33.28 -19.39 17.50
CA GLU A 134 34.46 -19.57 18.36
C GLU A 134 35.06 -20.98 18.17
N ASP A 135 34.25 -22.02 18.32
CA ASP A 135 34.64 -23.42 18.13
C ASP A 135 35.10 -23.76 16.70
N TYR A 136 34.64 -22.99 15.71
CA TYR A 136 35.11 -23.11 14.33
C TYR A 136 36.47 -22.45 14.14
N LEU A 137 36.66 -21.22 14.63
CA LEU A 137 37.91 -20.48 14.53
C LEU A 137 39.05 -21.12 15.34
N ASP A 138 38.73 -21.83 16.41
CA ASP A 138 39.71 -22.66 17.14
C ASP A 138 40.29 -23.79 16.26
N ARG A 139 39.49 -24.31 15.32
CA ARG A 139 39.92 -25.34 14.36
C ARG A 139 40.52 -24.73 13.09
N HIS A 140 40.09 -23.54 12.71
CA HIS A 140 40.49 -22.80 11.50
C HIS A 140 40.92 -21.37 11.83
N PRO A 141 42.05 -21.18 12.53
CA PRO A 141 42.51 -19.84 12.93
C PRO A 141 42.87 -18.95 11.72
N GLU A 142 43.19 -19.54 10.58
CA GLU A 142 43.45 -18.84 9.31
C GLU A 142 42.26 -18.05 8.75
N ASP A 143 41.05 -18.36 9.21
CA ASP A 143 39.81 -17.76 8.68
C ASP A 143 39.32 -16.54 9.48
N ALA A 144 40.00 -16.19 10.58
CA ALA A 144 39.58 -15.14 11.51
C ALA A 144 39.52 -13.73 10.91
N GLU A 145 40.35 -13.45 9.89
CA GLU A 145 40.41 -12.12 9.24
C GLU A 145 39.48 -12.01 8.01
N LYS A 146 38.71 -13.05 7.69
CA LYS A 146 37.84 -13.05 6.50
C LYS A 146 36.54 -12.26 6.74
N ASP A 147 35.97 -11.76 5.65
CA ASP A 147 34.66 -11.10 5.67
C ASP A 147 33.57 -12.04 6.23
N PRO A 148 32.58 -11.55 7.01
CA PRO A 148 31.55 -12.39 7.60
C PRO A 148 30.79 -13.28 6.62
N HIS A 149 30.57 -12.82 5.38
CA HIS A 149 29.92 -13.65 4.35
C HIS A 149 30.84 -14.78 3.88
N GLU A 150 32.12 -14.48 3.68
CA GLU A 150 33.13 -15.48 3.32
C GLU A 150 33.32 -16.51 4.45
N LEU A 151 33.38 -16.05 5.70
CA LEU A 151 33.46 -16.90 6.89
C LEU A 151 32.26 -17.84 6.98
N MET A 152 31.04 -17.34 6.75
CA MET A 152 29.83 -18.18 6.74
C MET A 152 29.88 -19.28 5.67
N LYS A 153 30.39 -18.97 4.46
CA LYS A 153 30.55 -19.98 3.40
C LYS A 153 31.54 -21.07 3.78
N LEU A 154 32.65 -20.69 4.40
CA LEU A 154 33.68 -21.64 4.86
C LEU A 154 33.15 -22.52 5.99
N ARG A 155 32.44 -21.93 6.96
CA ARG A 155 31.75 -22.66 8.03
C ARG A 155 30.74 -23.68 7.50
N LEU A 156 29.94 -23.30 6.50
CA LEU A 156 29.00 -24.22 5.84
C LEU A 156 29.71 -25.36 5.11
N ALA A 157 30.86 -25.08 4.50
CA ALA A 157 31.67 -26.09 3.81
C ALA A 157 32.31 -27.08 4.80
N ASP A 158 32.85 -26.60 5.92
CA ASP A 158 33.37 -27.45 7.01
C ASP A 158 32.28 -28.35 7.58
N GLU A 159 31.13 -27.78 7.97
CA GLU A 159 30.01 -28.56 8.52
C GLU A 159 29.54 -29.64 7.53
N ARG A 160 29.53 -29.33 6.24
CA ARG A 160 29.21 -30.31 5.20
C ARG A 160 30.25 -31.45 5.17
N ALA A 161 31.53 -31.12 5.15
CA ALA A 161 32.61 -32.13 5.12
C ALA A 161 32.55 -33.04 6.34
N VAL A 162 32.37 -32.46 7.54
CA VAL A 162 32.23 -33.20 8.80
C VAL A 162 31.01 -34.12 8.76
N ARG A 163 29.86 -33.65 8.28
CA ARG A 163 28.64 -34.49 8.18
C ARG A 163 28.78 -35.62 7.17
N GLU A 164 29.41 -35.38 6.03
CA GLU A 164 29.69 -36.41 5.04
C GLU A 164 30.60 -37.50 5.62
N GLU A 165 31.63 -37.11 6.37
CA GLU A 165 32.52 -38.06 7.05
C GLU A 165 31.79 -38.86 8.14
N LEU A 166 31.01 -38.19 9.01
CA LEU A 166 30.21 -38.86 10.04
C LEU A 166 29.19 -39.83 9.44
N GLU A 167 28.56 -39.49 8.32
CA GLU A 167 27.64 -40.38 7.62
C GLU A 167 28.36 -41.60 7.04
N ALA A 168 29.57 -41.42 6.47
CA ALA A 168 30.39 -42.52 5.99
C ALA A 168 30.79 -43.46 7.13
N GLN A 169 31.28 -42.93 8.24
CA GLN A 169 31.62 -43.70 9.44
C GLN A 169 30.39 -44.44 10.00
N ARG A 170 29.23 -43.78 10.06
CA ARG A 170 27.95 -44.40 10.46
C ARG A 170 27.60 -45.58 9.57
N LYS A 171 27.69 -45.43 8.24
CA LYS A 171 27.40 -46.53 7.28
C LYS A 171 28.36 -47.70 7.48
N GLN A 172 29.65 -47.44 7.65
CA GLN A 172 30.64 -48.47 7.94
C GLN A 172 30.36 -49.21 9.25
N LEU A 173 30.03 -48.49 10.33
CA LEU A 173 29.68 -49.08 11.62
C LEU A 173 28.40 -49.90 11.55
N ILE A 174 27.38 -49.45 10.80
CA ILE A 174 26.15 -50.22 10.57
C ILE A 174 26.46 -51.53 9.84
N SER A 175 27.29 -51.49 8.81
CA SER A 175 27.72 -52.69 8.08
C SER A 175 28.46 -53.68 8.98
N LYS A 176 29.44 -53.19 9.77
CA LYS A 176 30.16 -54.01 10.76
C LYS A 176 29.21 -54.62 11.80
N LYS A 177 28.26 -53.83 12.31
CA LYS A 177 27.24 -54.31 13.25
C LYS A 177 26.40 -55.43 12.64
N GLN A 178 25.94 -55.27 11.40
CA GLN A 178 25.15 -56.30 10.71
C GLN A 178 25.96 -57.58 10.47
N ALA A 179 27.23 -57.45 10.08
CA ALA A 179 28.13 -58.59 9.91
C ALA A 179 28.33 -59.36 11.23
N LEU A 180 28.58 -58.66 12.35
CA LEU A 180 28.72 -59.27 13.66
C LEU A 180 27.42 -59.92 14.17
N ILE A 181 26.26 -59.34 13.86
CA ILE A 181 24.96 -59.95 14.19
C ILE A 181 24.77 -61.25 13.40
N ALA A 182 25.09 -61.26 12.10
CA ALA A 182 25.00 -62.45 11.27
C ALA A 182 25.98 -63.55 11.74
N GLU A 183 27.21 -63.17 12.09
CA GLU A 183 28.21 -64.10 12.63
C GLU A 183 27.77 -64.69 13.97
N ASN A 184 27.27 -63.86 14.90
CA ASN A 184 26.74 -64.35 16.17
C ASN A 184 25.54 -65.27 15.98
N LYS A 185 24.65 -64.97 15.02
CA LYS A 185 23.52 -65.86 14.69
C LYS A 185 24.01 -67.21 14.19
N LYS A 186 24.96 -67.21 13.24
CA LYS A 186 25.57 -68.44 12.73
C LYS A 186 26.23 -69.27 13.84
N ARG A 187 27.04 -68.64 14.70
CA ARG A 187 27.68 -69.34 15.84
C ARG A 187 26.65 -69.91 16.82
N LYS A 188 25.53 -69.21 17.06
CA LYS A 188 24.42 -69.72 17.88
C LYS A 188 23.76 -70.94 17.23
N ASP A 189 23.51 -70.88 15.93
CA ASP A 189 22.93 -72.00 15.18
C ASP A 189 23.89 -73.22 15.17
N ASP A 190 25.19 -72.99 14.97
CA ASP A 190 26.23 -74.03 15.03
C ASP A 190 26.32 -74.67 16.44
N LEU A 191 26.26 -73.87 17.50
CA LEU A 191 26.24 -74.37 18.89
C LEU A 191 24.98 -75.17 19.19
N ALA A 192 23.82 -74.73 18.69
CA ALA A 192 22.57 -75.47 18.85
C ALA A 192 22.62 -76.84 18.14
N SER A 193 23.20 -76.89 16.94
CA SER A 193 23.45 -78.14 16.21
C SER A 193 24.43 -79.06 16.96
N LEU A 194 25.51 -78.50 17.52
CA LEU A 194 26.46 -79.28 18.31
C LEU A 194 25.81 -79.86 19.58
N ASP A 195 24.99 -79.08 20.28
CA ASP A 195 24.23 -79.55 21.46
C ASP A 195 23.29 -80.71 21.08
N GLU A 196 22.62 -80.63 19.93
CA GLU A 196 21.79 -81.72 19.41
C GLU A 196 22.63 -82.98 19.09
N HIS A 197 23.79 -82.82 18.47
CA HIS A 197 24.70 -83.93 18.15
C HIS A 197 25.25 -84.58 19.42
N LEU A 198 25.59 -83.78 20.44
CA LEU A 198 26.10 -84.28 21.71
C LEU A 198 25.02 -85.07 22.46
N LYS A 199 23.77 -84.60 22.47
CA LYS A 199 22.63 -85.36 23.01
C LYS A 199 22.48 -86.71 22.33
N LYS A 200 22.51 -86.75 21.00
CA LYS A 200 22.45 -88.00 20.21
C LYS A 200 23.62 -88.94 20.54
N PHE A 201 24.84 -88.41 20.68
CA PHE A 201 26.02 -89.20 21.05
C PHE A 201 25.92 -89.77 22.47
N ILE A 202 25.44 -88.98 23.44
CA ILE A 202 25.22 -89.46 24.80
C ILE A 202 24.16 -90.58 24.80
N GLU A 203 23.05 -90.38 24.09
CA GLU A 203 22.00 -91.39 23.97
C GLU A 203 22.49 -92.69 23.31
N SER A 204 23.27 -92.58 22.23
CA SER A 204 23.84 -93.76 21.55
C SER A 204 24.93 -94.46 22.35
N SER A 205 25.59 -93.76 23.28
CA SER A 205 26.63 -94.33 24.15
C SER A 205 26.08 -95.04 25.40
N LYS A 206 24.83 -94.76 25.81
CA LYS A 206 24.18 -95.39 26.98
C LYS A 206 24.22 -96.93 26.97
N PRO A 207 23.93 -97.64 25.85
CA PRO A 207 23.95 -99.10 25.82
C PRO A 207 25.33 -99.68 26.14
N ILE A 208 26.40 -99.07 25.63
CA ILE A 208 27.80 -99.51 25.88
C ILE A 208 28.16 -99.30 27.35
N GLN A 209 27.75 -98.16 27.93
CA GLN A 209 27.96 -97.91 29.36
C GLN A 209 27.19 -98.90 30.25
N GLU A 210 25.99 -99.31 29.86
CA GLU A 210 25.24 -100.36 30.57
C GLU A 210 25.95 -101.72 30.53
N THR A 211 26.68 -102.04 29.45
CA THR A 211 27.50 -103.26 29.38
C THR A 211 28.66 -103.22 30.37
N PHE A 212 29.41 -102.10 30.42
CA PHE A 212 30.54 -101.96 31.34
C PHE A 212 30.14 -101.77 32.82
N LYS A 213 28.90 -101.36 33.11
CA LYS A 213 28.35 -101.33 34.47
C LYS A 213 27.90 -102.70 34.99
N LYS A 214 27.77 -103.70 34.12
CA LYS A 214 27.40 -105.08 34.49
C LYS A 214 28.60 -105.95 34.85
N GLU A 215 29.82 -105.51 34.58
CA GLU A 215 31.05 -106.16 35.02
C GLU A 215 31.65 -105.45 36.24
N TYR A 216 30.94 -105.54 37.38
CA TYR A 216 31.45 -105.61 38.75
C TYR A 216 30.31 -106.03 39.68
#